data_AF-A0A662ZH92-F1
#
_entry.id   AF-A0A662ZH92-F1
#
_cell.length_a   1.000
_cell.length_b   1.000
_cell.length_c   1.000
_cell.angle_alpha   90.00
_cell.angle_beta   90.00
_cell.angle_gamma   90.00
#
_symmetry.space_group_name_H-M   'P 1'
#
loop_
_entity.id
_entity.type
_entity.pdbx_description
1 polymer ?
#
loop_
_entity_poly.entity_id
_entity_poly.type
_entity_poly.pdbx_seq_one_letter_code
_entity_poly.pdbx_strand_id
1 'polypeptide(L)'
;MINMLDTVLTIAATDSSNGAGTTADLATLNFFGVYGVAAITAVTAQNLNEVLAVKPVKNRIFTKELQALSADSMPKIKVIKLGLIPNEKILRTTVTFIREQKKLNPDILVVWDPVAVAGTGGELSEINYSLWLHIILPLVDVFTPNLNEALALCEGFEVDTSGLKNCMDSLTQLSLYFRKLGAGTVYLKGGHLPALINEDEKTAKGRSSKQGVSEFEKLTSYIYDVVVSGENNDVYYFGCGRFAGASNSTGVHGTGCIMASAVAAMLAKGYNAVDAIAYAKAYMTRGIENSVDVGARSRLFRHGYINNSEMLQYFPYMARTVSELELICNPAENTGFAPCAHDLGLYPVVDSSEWIGILCENGVKTMQLRIKKPESSEQLEQEIAKSVKLCEKYGARLFIDDYYELAIRHKAYGVHLGQEDLIDAKLNPIREAGLRLGVSTHGYAEIARACLLKPSYIALGHIYPTGSKVMASRPQGPSKLADYVALVDPAYPTVAIGGIKLHNLGDVKSSGVGSVAVITAITAAPDPAAAVREWLDAVGAGSSDPAVKTERRGRTVKKTSSGSETGVSKSRTVSAKKTGTGRSASAAGTSAKERARRKSRSVKTEKTSEDNA
;
A
#
# COMPACT_ATOMS: atom_id res chain seq x y z
N MET A 1 25.19 2.87 19.73
CA MET A 1 24.70 3.63 18.55
C MET A 1 24.72 2.80 17.27
N ILE A 2 25.80 2.07 16.93
CA ILE A 2 25.89 1.24 15.70
C ILE A 2 24.78 0.17 15.59
N ASN A 3 24.38 -0.48 16.69
CA ASN A 3 23.32 -1.51 16.71
C ASN A 3 21.87 -0.95 16.63
N MET A 4 21.67 0.35 16.44
CA MET A 4 20.33 0.94 16.28
C MET A 4 19.94 1.16 14.81
N LEU A 5 20.85 0.92 13.85
CA LEU A 5 20.56 1.11 12.43
C LEU A 5 19.83 -0.09 11.84
N ASP A 6 18.77 0.17 11.09
CA ASP A 6 18.16 -0.81 10.19
C ASP A 6 19.14 -1.08 9.05
N THR A 7 19.77 -2.26 9.05
CA THR A 7 20.82 -2.60 8.08
C THR A 7 20.36 -3.70 7.14
N VAL A 8 20.53 -3.48 5.84
CA VAL A 8 20.19 -4.43 4.78
C VAL A 8 21.44 -4.74 3.95
N LEU A 9 21.76 -6.02 3.82
CA LEU A 9 22.79 -6.51 2.92
C LEU A 9 22.16 -6.88 1.57
N THR A 10 22.52 -6.19 0.49
CA THR A 10 22.23 -6.68 -0.87
C THR A 10 23.36 -7.56 -1.40
N ILE A 11 23.02 -8.74 -1.91
CA ILE A 11 23.92 -9.66 -2.61
C ILE A 11 23.45 -9.70 -4.06
N ALA A 12 24.08 -8.91 -4.92
CA ALA A 12 23.66 -8.72 -6.30
C ALA A 12 24.84 -8.26 -7.19
N ALA A 13 24.60 -8.20 -8.50
CA ALA A 13 25.54 -7.62 -9.44
C ALA A 13 25.38 -6.10 -9.52
N THR A 14 26.43 -5.41 -9.94
CA THR A 14 26.36 -3.97 -10.24
C THR A 14 25.57 -3.71 -11.51
N ASP A 15 24.99 -2.53 -11.64
CA ASP A 15 24.55 -1.96 -12.91
C ASP A 15 25.28 -0.62 -13.11
N SER A 16 26.12 -0.54 -14.14
CA SER A 16 26.90 0.66 -14.44
C SER A 16 26.04 1.90 -14.71
N SER A 17 24.76 1.71 -15.09
CA SER A 17 23.82 2.80 -15.38
C SER A 17 23.04 3.31 -14.18
N ASN A 18 23.19 2.69 -13.00
CA ASN A 18 22.42 2.99 -11.79
C ASN A 18 20.89 2.78 -11.92
N GLY A 19 20.43 2.01 -12.91
CA GLY A 19 19.00 1.74 -13.06
C GLY A 19 18.53 0.46 -12.37
N ALA A 20 19.39 -0.54 -12.20
CA ALA A 20 19.10 -1.81 -11.54
C ALA A 20 20.25 -2.24 -10.60
N GLY A 21 20.25 -3.52 -10.21
CA GLY A 21 21.33 -4.15 -9.46
C GLY A 21 21.62 -3.50 -8.11
N THR A 22 22.83 -3.72 -7.59
CA THR A 22 23.28 -3.20 -6.29
C THR A 22 23.13 -1.68 -6.18
N THR A 23 23.36 -0.95 -7.27
CA THR A 23 23.27 0.51 -7.30
C THR A 23 21.85 1.01 -7.04
N ALA A 24 20.85 0.42 -7.71
CA ALA A 24 19.45 0.73 -7.46
C ALA A 24 18.97 0.23 -6.08
N ASP A 25 19.52 -0.91 -5.62
CA ASP A 25 19.26 -1.44 -4.29
C ASP A 25 19.68 -0.43 -3.21
N LEU A 26 20.95 0.03 -3.23
CA LEU A 26 21.48 0.98 -2.26
C LEU A 26 20.77 2.34 -2.32
N ALA A 27 20.43 2.83 -3.53
CA ALA A 27 19.65 4.06 -3.69
C ALA A 27 18.26 3.95 -3.05
N THR A 28 17.60 2.80 -3.23
CA THR A 28 16.30 2.51 -2.61
C THR A 28 16.42 2.43 -1.10
N LEU A 29 17.38 1.67 -0.57
CA LEU A 29 17.58 1.52 0.88
C LEU A 29 17.84 2.88 1.54
N ASN A 30 18.69 3.71 0.93
CA ASN A 30 18.97 5.06 1.41
C ASN A 30 17.73 5.97 1.39
N PHE A 31 16.88 5.85 0.36
CA PHE A 31 15.60 6.57 0.32
C PHE A 31 14.70 6.24 1.53
N PHE A 32 14.68 4.97 1.95
CA PHE A 32 13.95 4.54 3.13
C PHE A 32 14.69 4.86 4.46
N GLY A 33 15.85 5.50 4.45
CA GLY A 33 16.64 5.75 5.66
C GLY A 33 17.24 4.48 6.27
N VAL A 34 17.42 3.44 5.45
CA VAL A 34 17.99 2.15 5.84
C VAL A 34 19.46 2.11 5.42
N TYR A 35 20.32 1.62 6.31
CA TYR A 35 21.76 1.48 6.04
C TYR A 35 22.01 0.29 5.11
N GLY A 36 22.21 0.59 3.82
CA GLY A 36 22.50 -0.42 2.81
C GLY A 36 23.99 -0.77 2.73
N VAL A 37 24.31 -2.06 2.74
CA VAL A 37 25.64 -2.59 2.43
C VAL A 37 25.53 -3.63 1.31
N ALA A 38 26.63 -3.89 0.60
CA ALA A 38 26.59 -4.74 -0.59
C ALA A 38 27.75 -5.72 -0.70
N ALA A 39 27.44 -6.96 -1.09
CA ALA A 39 28.40 -7.94 -1.61
C ALA A 39 28.14 -8.14 -3.10
N ILE A 40 29.17 -7.96 -3.92
CA ILE A 40 29.07 -7.89 -5.38
C ILE A 40 29.26 -9.28 -5.98
N THR A 41 28.25 -9.76 -6.70
CA THR A 41 28.29 -11.09 -7.32
C THR A 41 28.93 -11.06 -8.71
N ALA A 42 28.67 -9.99 -9.46
CA ALA A 42 29.24 -9.73 -10.76
C ALA A 42 29.34 -8.22 -11.02
N VAL A 43 30.29 -7.84 -11.87
CA VAL A 43 30.36 -6.50 -12.44
C VAL A 43 29.73 -6.56 -13.82
N THR A 44 28.74 -5.71 -14.08
CA THR A 44 28.15 -5.57 -15.42
C THR A 44 28.57 -4.24 -16.05
N ALA A 45 28.93 -4.29 -17.33
CA ALA A 45 28.94 -3.13 -18.21
C ALA A 45 27.58 -3.10 -18.91
N GLN A 46 26.68 -2.25 -18.41
CA GLN A 46 25.31 -2.15 -18.90
C GLN A 46 24.88 -0.68 -18.99
N ASN A 47 24.02 -0.39 -19.96
CA ASN A 47 23.33 0.89 -20.10
C ASN A 47 21.81 0.65 -20.23
N LEU A 48 21.03 1.71 -20.44
CA LEU A 48 19.56 1.63 -20.54
C LEU A 48 19.04 0.94 -21.81
N ASN A 49 19.93 0.52 -22.72
CA ASN A 49 19.58 -0.12 -23.99
C ASN A 49 19.97 -1.60 -24.02
N GLU A 50 21.09 -1.97 -23.41
CA GLU A 50 21.66 -3.32 -23.49
C GLU A 50 22.68 -3.62 -22.39
N VAL A 51 22.94 -4.92 -22.20
CA VAL A 51 24.07 -5.45 -21.42
C VAL A 51 25.23 -5.73 -22.37
N LEU A 52 26.38 -5.07 -22.16
CA LEU A 52 27.57 -5.22 -23.00
C LEU A 52 28.50 -6.32 -22.51
N ALA A 53 28.62 -6.48 -21.19
CA ALA A 53 29.43 -7.53 -20.58
C ALA A 53 28.97 -7.83 -19.16
N VAL A 54 29.10 -9.10 -18.78
CA VAL A 54 28.90 -9.57 -17.41
C VAL A 54 30.17 -10.31 -16.99
N LYS A 55 30.78 -9.87 -15.89
CA LYS A 55 31.94 -10.56 -15.31
C LYS A 55 31.66 -10.98 -13.87
N PRO A 56 31.49 -12.28 -13.61
CA PRO A 56 31.37 -12.78 -12.24
C PRO A 56 32.61 -12.43 -11.40
N VAL A 57 32.39 -12.01 -10.16
CA VAL A 57 33.47 -11.79 -9.19
C VAL A 57 34.10 -13.15 -8.84
N LYS A 58 35.43 -13.17 -8.63
CA LYS A 58 36.11 -14.40 -8.18
C LYS A 58 35.55 -14.82 -6.82
N ASN A 59 35.16 -16.09 -6.66
CA ASN A 59 34.53 -16.58 -5.42
C ASN A 59 35.33 -16.26 -4.14
N ARG A 60 36.67 -16.25 -4.21
CA ARG A 60 37.54 -15.87 -3.08
C ARG A 60 37.31 -14.43 -2.61
N ILE A 61 37.07 -13.51 -3.55
CA ILE A 61 36.82 -12.09 -3.26
C ILE A 61 35.42 -11.94 -2.68
N PHE A 62 34.43 -12.56 -3.32
CA PHE A 62 33.06 -12.59 -2.83
C PHE A 62 32.96 -13.14 -1.39
N THR A 63 33.69 -14.23 -1.09
CA THR A 63 33.78 -14.78 0.28
C THR A 63 34.37 -13.76 1.25
N LYS A 64 35.38 -12.97 0.83
CA LYS A 64 36.00 -11.94 1.67
C LYS A 64 35.09 -10.74 1.89
N GLU A 65 34.27 -10.37 0.91
CA GLU A 65 33.23 -9.34 1.07
C GLU A 65 32.23 -9.76 2.15
N LEU A 66 31.69 -10.98 2.05
CA LEU A 66 30.75 -11.51 3.05
C LEU A 66 31.37 -11.54 4.46
N GLN A 67 32.63 -11.99 4.58
CA GLN A 67 33.37 -11.99 5.86
C GLN A 67 33.53 -10.59 6.45
N ALA A 68 33.82 -9.59 5.61
CA ALA A 68 33.99 -8.21 6.06
C ALA A 68 32.65 -7.61 6.52
N LEU A 69 31.57 -7.88 5.79
CA LEU A 69 30.23 -7.34 6.07
C LEU A 69 29.56 -7.99 7.29
N SER A 70 29.92 -9.23 7.60
CA SER A 70 29.43 -9.93 8.80
C SER A 70 30.36 -9.80 10.02
N ALA A 71 31.39 -8.95 9.97
CA ALA A 71 32.31 -8.75 11.08
C ALA A 71 31.64 -7.99 12.24
N ASP A 72 32.06 -8.23 13.48
CA ASP A 72 31.49 -7.57 14.68
C ASP A 72 31.66 -6.05 14.68
N SER A 73 32.60 -5.51 13.90
CA SER A 73 32.79 -4.08 13.71
C SER A 73 31.73 -3.43 12.82
N MET A 74 30.87 -4.21 12.16
CA MET A 74 29.81 -3.75 11.28
C MET A 74 28.45 -3.68 12.01
N PRO A 75 27.52 -2.81 11.58
CA PRO A 75 26.13 -2.88 12.02
C PRO A 75 25.53 -4.26 11.77
N LYS A 76 24.73 -4.75 12.73
CA LYS A 76 24.05 -6.05 12.59
C LYS A 76 23.08 -6.03 11.41
N ILE A 77 23.26 -6.97 10.49
CA ILE A 77 22.37 -7.16 9.34
C ILE A 77 21.01 -7.68 9.82
N LYS A 78 19.93 -6.99 9.45
CA LYS A 78 18.55 -7.41 9.75
C LYS A 78 17.91 -8.14 8.58
N VAL A 79 18.23 -7.75 7.35
CA VAL A 79 17.69 -8.35 6.13
C VAL A 79 18.80 -8.57 5.10
N ILE A 80 18.75 -9.70 4.41
CA ILE A 80 19.58 -10.01 3.25
C ILE A 80 18.68 -9.98 2.01
N LYS A 81 18.98 -9.11 1.03
CA LYS A 81 18.31 -9.10 -0.27
C LYS A 81 19.20 -9.79 -1.30
N LEU A 82 18.64 -10.77 -2.00
CA LEU A 82 19.31 -11.48 -3.08
C LEU A 82 18.79 -10.96 -4.42
N GLY A 83 19.70 -10.57 -5.30
CA GLY A 83 19.44 -10.24 -6.70
C GLY A 83 20.13 -11.22 -7.64
N LEU A 84 20.71 -10.71 -8.73
CA LEU A 84 21.42 -11.53 -9.71
C LEU A 84 22.58 -12.32 -9.07
N ILE A 85 22.52 -13.65 -9.16
CA ILE A 85 23.63 -14.55 -8.88
C ILE A 85 24.10 -15.16 -10.22
N PRO A 86 25.38 -14.97 -10.62
CA PRO A 86 25.79 -15.27 -11.99
C PRO A 86 26.12 -16.74 -12.25
N ASN A 87 26.52 -17.50 -11.22
CA ASN A 87 26.92 -18.89 -11.37
C ASN A 87 26.78 -19.69 -10.06
N GLU A 88 26.85 -21.01 -10.18
CA GLU A 88 26.62 -21.95 -9.09
C GLU A 88 27.64 -21.82 -7.94
N LYS A 89 28.88 -21.40 -8.22
CA LYS A 89 29.91 -21.24 -7.17
C LYS A 89 29.53 -20.11 -6.21
N ILE A 90 29.13 -18.95 -6.75
CA ILE A 90 28.64 -17.82 -5.95
C ILE A 90 27.37 -18.22 -5.22
N LEU A 91 26.43 -18.91 -5.90
CA LEU A 91 25.19 -19.38 -5.28
C LEU A 91 25.44 -20.27 -4.06
N ARG A 92 26.32 -21.26 -4.18
CA ARG A 92 26.71 -22.15 -3.07
C ARG A 92 27.27 -21.37 -1.89
N THR A 93 28.16 -20.40 -2.13
CA THR A 93 28.71 -19.54 -1.08
C THR A 93 27.62 -18.69 -0.43
N THR A 94 26.70 -18.10 -1.21
CA THR A 94 25.55 -17.34 -0.70
C THR A 94 24.64 -18.19 0.18
N VAL A 95 24.27 -19.40 -0.25
CA VAL A 95 23.42 -20.32 0.54
C VAL A 95 24.09 -20.70 1.85
N THR A 96 25.40 -21.00 1.84
CA THR A 96 26.16 -21.29 3.06
C THR A 96 26.16 -20.11 4.01
N PHE A 97 26.44 -18.91 3.49
CA PHE A 97 26.44 -17.69 4.29
C PHE A 97 25.08 -17.42 4.95
N ILE A 98 23.98 -17.51 4.20
CA ILE A 98 22.63 -17.29 4.75
C ILE A 98 22.32 -18.28 5.87
N ARG A 99 22.68 -19.56 5.69
CA ARG A 99 22.49 -20.59 6.74
C ARG A 99 23.27 -20.27 8.00
N GLU A 100 24.51 -19.79 7.86
CA GLU A 100 25.33 -19.37 8.99
C GLU A 100 24.74 -18.15 9.69
N GLN A 101 24.30 -17.13 8.94
CA GLN A 101 23.67 -15.94 9.51
C GLN A 101 22.36 -16.28 10.24
N LYS A 102 21.50 -17.13 9.67
CA LYS A 102 20.26 -17.58 10.34
C LYS A 102 20.53 -18.42 11.59
N LYS A 103 21.64 -19.17 11.66
CA LYS A 103 22.06 -19.87 12.89
C LYS A 103 22.49 -18.90 13.98
N LEU A 104 23.18 -17.82 13.62
CA LEU A 104 23.64 -16.80 14.57
C LEU A 104 22.49 -15.89 15.03
N ASN A 105 21.58 -15.56 14.12
CA ASN A 105 20.42 -14.73 14.36
C ASN A 105 19.19 -15.30 13.62
N PRO A 106 18.33 -16.07 14.31
CA PRO A 106 17.12 -16.63 13.70
C PRO A 106 16.14 -15.58 13.16
N ASP A 107 16.21 -14.33 13.64
CA ASP A 107 15.33 -13.23 13.22
C ASP A 107 15.80 -12.56 11.92
N ILE A 108 16.96 -12.94 11.34
CA ILE A 108 17.42 -12.35 10.08
C ILE A 108 16.50 -12.79 8.93
N LEU A 109 16.01 -11.80 8.18
CA LEU A 109 15.10 -12.04 7.06
C LEU A 109 15.83 -12.08 5.73
N VAL A 110 15.29 -12.82 4.76
CA VAL A 110 15.85 -12.95 3.41
C VAL A 110 14.78 -12.63 2.37
N VAL A 111 15.06 -11.65 1.52
CA VAL A 111 14.24 -11.32 0.34
C VAL A 111 14.96 -11.81 -0.91
N TRP A 112 14.28 -12.55 -1.78
CA TRP A 112 14.89 -13.03 -3.02
C TRP A 112 14.11 -12.58 -4.25
N ASP A 113 14.80 -11.80 -5.09
CA ASP A 113 14.40 -11.43 -6.45
C ASP A 113 15.14 -12.36 -7.44
N PRO A 114 14.46 -13.35 -8.06
CA PRO A 114 15.10 -14.40 -8.86
C PRO A 114 15.47 -13.93 -10.28
N VAL A 115 16.30 -12.89 -10.34
CA VAL A 115 16.76 -12.31 -11.61
C VAL A 115 17.64 -13.30 -12.35
N ALA A 116 17.17 -13.81 -13.49
CA ALA A 116 17.93 -14.67 -14.39
C ALA A 116 18.25 -14.00 -15.74
N VAL A 117 17.41 -13.06 -16.18
CA VAL A 117 17.51 -12.36 -17.47
C VAL A 117 17.42 -10.85 -17.25
N ALA A 118 18.17 -10.06 -18.02
CA ALA A 118 18.11 -8.60 -17.92
C ALA A 118 16.79 -8.05 -18.49
N GLY A 119 16.23 -7.01 -17.85
CA GLY A 119 15.07 -6.29 -18.41
C GLY A 119 15.34 -5.65 -19.79
N THR A 120 16.61 -5.38 -20.11
CA THR A 120 17.07 -4.91 -21.43
C THR A 120 17.45 -6.03 -22.40
N GLY A 121 17.28 -7.30 -22.01
CA GLY A 121 17.69 -8.49 -22.76
C GLY A 121 19.12 -8.98 -22.46
N GLY A 122 19.35 -10.28 -22.67
CA GLY A 122 20.62 -10.98 -22.44
C GLY A 122 20.59 -11.95 -21.25
N GLU A 123 21.22 -13.12 -21.39
CA GLU A 123 21.43 -14.06 -20.28
C GLU A 123 22.41 -13.48 -19.27
N LEU A 124 21.99 -13.42 -18.00
CA LEU A 124 22.79 -12.87 -16.90
C LEU A 124 23.33 -13.94 -15.95
N SER A 125 22.78 -15.14 -16.02
CA SER A 125 23.05 -16.25 -15.10
C SER A 125 23.05 -17.57 -15.87
N GLU A 126 24.07 -18.39 -15.62
CA GLU A 126 24.19 -19.76 -16.16
C GLU A 126 23.46 -20.80 -15.28
N ILE A 127 22.79 -20.35 -14.22
CA ILE A 127 22.20 -21.22 -13.20
C ILE A 127 20.83 -21.71 -13.64
N ASN A 128 20.63 -23.03 -13.62
CA ASN A 128 19.30 -23.63 -13.59
C ASN A 128 18.73 -23.59 -12.16
N TYR A 129 18.01 -22.52 -11.83
CA TYR A 129 17.45 -22.31 -10.50
C TYR A 129 16.40 -23.33 -10.09
N SER A 130 15.70 -23.97 -11.03
CA SER A 130 14.68 -24.99 -10.75
C SER A 130 15.25 -26.15 -9.94
N LEU A 131 16.53 -26.50 -10.15
CA LEU A 131 17.24 -27.53 -9.37
C LEU A 131 17.59 -27.09 -7.94
N TRP A 132 17.57 -25.79 -7.66
CA TRP A 132 17.98 -25.20 -6.38
C TRP A 132 16.81 -24.72 -5.51
N LEU A 133 15.59 -24.66 -6.04
CA LEU A 133 14.43 -24.10 -5.33
C LEU A 133 14.21 -24.75 -3.95
N HIS A 134 14.26 -26.08 -3.88
CA HIS A 134 14.08 -26.84 -2.63
C HIS A 134 15.19 -26.59 -1.59
N ILE A 135 16.32 -25.99 -2.00
CA ILE A 135 17.45 -25.66 -1.13
C ILE A 135 17.36 -24.20 -0.65
N ILE A 136 17.00 -23.28 -1.57
CA ILE A 136 17.03 -21.84 -1.33
C ILE A 136 15.72 -21.37 -0.69
N LEU A 137 14.56 -21.78 -1.22
CA LEU A 137 13.27 -21.26 -0.77
C LEU A 137 13.02 -21.47 0.74
N PRO A 138 13.42 -22.58 1.38
CA PRO A 138 13.33 -22.72 2.85
C PRO A 138 14.12 -21.68 3.66
N LEU A 139 15.04 -20.94 3.02
CA LEU A 139 15.81 -19.86 3.64
C LEU A 139 15.24 -18.47 3.32
N VAL A 140 14.23 -18.37 2.45
CA VAL A 140 13.71 -17.12 1.92
C VAL A 140 12.41 -16.76 2.62
N ASP A 141 12.40 -15.60 3.28
CA ASP A 141 11.24 -15.07 3.98
C ASP A 141 10.27 -14.37 3.02
N VAL A 142 10.77 -13.69 1.98
CA VAL A 142 9.94 -13.14 0.90
C VAL A 142 10.54 -13.44 -0.46
N PHE A 143 9.84 -14.23 -1.27
CA PHE A 143 10.18 -14.57 -2.64
C PHE A 143 9.38 -13.68 -3.60
N THR A 144 10.06 -12.95 -4.49
CA THR A 144 9.43 -11.92 -5.33
C THR A 144 9.61 -12.19 -6.83
N PRO A 145 9.15 -13.32 -7.40
CA PRO A 145 9.23 -13.54 -8.83
C PRO A 145 8.25 -12.64 -9.58
N ASN A 146 8.62 -12.21 -10.78
CA ASN A 146 7.63 -11.79 -11.77
C ASN A 146 6.98 -13.00 -12.45
N LEU A 147 5.86 -12.81 -13.14
CA LEU A 147 5.12 -13.90 -13.76
C LEU A 147 5.97 -14.75 -14.74
N ASN A 148 6.80 -14.12 -15.57
CA ASN A 148 7.66 -14.84 -16.52
C ASN A 148 8.74 -15.65 -15.78
N GLU A 149 9.37 -15.06 -14.75
CA GLU A 149 10.32 -15.77 -13.88
C GLU A 149 9.65 -16.95 -13.17
N ALA A 150 8.45 -16.77 -12.63
CA ALA A 150 7.71 -17.81 -11.94
C ALA A 150 7.36 -18.99 -12.86
N LEU A 151 6.91 -18.72 -14.09
CA LEU A 151 6.61 -19.76 -15.08
C LEU A 151 7.88 -20.47 -15.55
N ALA A 152 9.00 -19.76 -15.74
CA ALA A 152 10.28 -20.38 -16.07
C ALA A 152 10.81 -21.30 -14.95
N LEU A 153 10.54 -20.95 -13.69
CA LEU A 153 10.91 -21.75 -12.52
C LEU A 153 9.96 -22.92 -12.24
N CYS A 154 8.76 -22.90 -12.81
CA CYS A 154 7.74 -23.93 -12.68
C CYS A 154 7.33 -24.44 -14.06
N GLU A 155 8.26 -25.10 -14.74
CA GLU A 155 8.13 -25.56 -16.11
C GLU A 155 6.87 -26.42 -16.32
N GLY A 156 6.10 -26.12 -17.37
CA GLY A 156 4.83 -26.79 -17.68
C GLY A 156 3.61 -26.28 -16.92
N PHE A 157 3.74 -25.26 -16.08
CA PHE A 157 2.58 -24.59 -15.48
C PHE A 157 1.89 -23.67 -16.49
N GLU A 158 0.57 -23.81 -16.62
CA GLU A 158 -0.26 -22.96 -17.49
C GLU A 158 -1.18 -22.06 -16.65
N VAL A 159 -1.35 -20.81 -17.10
CA VAL A 159 -2.26 -19.85 -16.47
C VAL A 159 -3.57 -19.86 -17.26
N ASP A 160 -4.68 -20.16 -16.59
CA ASP A 160 -6.00 -20.09 -17.20
C ASP A 160 -6.44 -18.63 -17.30
N THR A 161 -6.50 -18.08 -18.51
CA THR A 161 -6.91 -16.69 -18.77
C THR A 161 -8.40 -16.52 -19.04
N SER A 162 -9.21 -17.56 -18.87
CA SER A 162 -10.65 -17.59 -19.19
C SER A 162 -11.55 -16.83 -18.18
N GLY A 163 -11.11 -15.65 -17.75
CA GLY A 163 -11.80 -14.77 -16.81
C GLY A 163 -10.95 -14.42 -15.58
N LEU A 164 -11.34 -13.35 -14.88
CA LEU A 164 -10.56 -12.85 -13.74
C LEU A 164 -10.39 -13.90 -12.65
N LYS A 165 -11.47 -14.63 -12.32
CA LYS A 165 -11.44 -15.66 -11.28
C LYS A 165 -10.48 -16.80 -11.60
N ASN A 166 -10.61 -17.41 -12.77
CA ASN A 166 -9.77 -18.54 -13.16
C ASN A 166 -8.29 -18.14 -13.21
N CYS A 167 -8.01 -16.93 -13.71
CA CYS A 167 -6.67 -16.38 -13.72
C CYS A 167 -6.10 -16.20 -12.30
N MET A 168 -6.85 -15.55 -11.40
CA MET A 168 -6.41 -15.39 -10.01
C MET A 168 -6.23 -16.73 -9.30
N ASP A 169 -7.08 -17.71 -9.58
CA ASP A 169 -6.95 -19.07 -9.06
C ASP A 169 -5.65 -19.72 -9.55
N SER A 170 -5.33 -19.68 -10.85
CA SER A 170 -4.05 -20.17 -11.40
C SER A 170 -2.83 -19.49 -10.78
N LEU A 171 -2.84 -18.15 -10.67
CA LEU A 171 -1.73 -17.40 -10.06
C LEU A 171 -1.56 -17.72 -8.57
N THR A 172 -2.67 -18.00 -7.88
CA THR A 172 -2.66 -18.47 -6.48
C THR A 172 -2.04 -19.86 -6.37
N GLN A 173 -2.40 -20.79 -7.26
CA GLN A 173 -1.80 -22.14 -7.29
C GLN A 173 -0.29 -22.09 -7.57
N LEU A 174 0.15 -21.25 -8.50
CA LEU A 174 1.57 -21.04 -8.78
C LEU A 174 2.30 -20.49 -7.54
N SER A 175 1.68 -19.56 -6.81
CA SER A 175 2.26 -19.03 -5.57
C SER A 175 2.32 -20.08 -4.46
N LEU A 176 1.28 -20.92 -4.33
CA LEU A 176 1.23 -22.03 -3.38
C LEU A 176 2.28 -23.11 -3.68
N TYR A 177 2.61 -23.35 -4.95
CA TYR A 177 3.71 -24.24 -5.33
C TYR A 177 5.03 -23.81 -4.69
N PHE A 178 5.39 -22.52 -4.77
CA PHE A 178 6.62 -22.01 -4.15
C PHE A 178 6.55 -21.98 -2.61
N ARG A 179 5.38 -21.72 -2.02
CA ARG A 179 5.15 -21.87 -0.56
C ARG A 179 5.44 -23.30 -0.11
N LYS A 180 4.94 -24.31 -0.86
CA LYS A 180 5.16 -25.73 -0.58
C LYS A 180 6.63 -26.14 -0.66
N LEU A 181 7.42 -25.48 -1.51
CA LEU A 181 8.87 -25.68 -1.59
C LEU A 181 9.65 -24.98 -0.46
N GLY A 182 8.99 -24.15 0.36
CA GLY A 182 9.54 -23.61 1.60
C GLY A 182 9.65 -22.09 1.68
N ALA A 183 9.27 -21.34 0.64
CA ALA A 183 9.31 -19.87 0.68
C ALA A 183 8.37 -19.35 1.77
N GLY A 184 8.79 -18.43 2.65
CA GLY A 184 8.00 -17.89 3.77
C GLY A 184 6.82 -17.01 3.35
N THR A 185 6.98 -16.23 2.29
CA THR A 185 5.94 -15.45 1.62
C THR A 185 6.26 -15.41 0.15
N VAL A 186 5.25 -15.55 -0.71
CA VAL A 186 5.42 -15.45 -2.16
C VAL A 186 4.67 -14.21 -2.63
N TYR A 187 5.39 -13.28 -3.26
CA TYR A 187 4.85 -12.11 -3.93
C TYR A 187 5.03 -12.25 -5.44
N LEU A 188 4.01 -12.77 -6.10
CA LEU A 188 3.98 -12.98 -7.53
C LEU A 188 3.54 -11.69 -8.24
N LYS A 189 4.48 -11.04 -8.92
CA LYS A 189 4.24 -9.79 -9.66
C LYS A 189 3.61 -10.10 -11.02
N GLY A 190 2.36 -9.69 -11.25
CA GLY A 190 1.59 -10.08 -12.43
C GLY A 190 1.55 -9.04 -13.56
N GLY A 191 2.38 -8.00 -13.53
CA GLY A 191 2.44 -6.95 -14.58
C GLY A 191 2.52 -7.45 -16.03
N HIS A 192 2.96 -8.69 -16.25
CA HIS A 192 3.08 -9.35 -17.55
C HIS A 192 1.84 -10.15 -17.99
N LEU A 193 0.78 -10.20 -17.18
CA LEU A 193 -0.41 -11.01 -17.45
C LEU A 193 -1.02 -10.79 -18.85
N PRO A 194 -1.14 -9.56 -19.40
CA PRO A 194 -1.69 -9.36 -20.74
C PRO A 194 -0.91 -10.02 -21.87
N ALA A 195 0.37 -10.35 -21.66
CA ALA A 195 1.17 -11.07 -22.66
C ALA A 195 0.75 -12.54 -22.81
N LEU A 196 0.07 -13.11 -21.81
CA LEU A 196 -0.44 -14.49 -21.83
C LEU A 196 -1.82 -14.62 -22.49
N ILE A 197 -2.53 -13.51 -22.73
CA ILE A 197 -3.89 -13.52 -23.27
C ILE A 197 -3.83 -13.69 -24.80
N ASN A 198 -4.42 -14.77 -25.30
CA ASN A 198 -4.43 -15.13 -26.72
C ASN A 198 -5.16 -14.10 -27.60
N GLU A 199 -4.79 -13.98 -28.88
CA GLU A 199 -5.47 -13.04 -29.81
C GLU A 199 -6.94 -13.38 -30.08
N ASP A 200 -7.32 -14.66 -30.04
CA ASP A 200 -8.72 -15.07 -30.19
C ASP A 200 -9.59 -14.57 -29.01
N GLU A 201 -9.05 -14.52 -27.78
CA GLU A 201 -9.71 -13.92 -26.62
C GLU A 201 -9.78 -12.38 -26.71
N LYS A 202 -8.82 -11.74 -27.40
CA LYS A 202 -8.86 -10.28 -27.73
C LYS A 202 -9.95 -9.94 -28.73
N THR A 203 -10.34 -10.89 -29.59
CA THR A 203 -11.30 -10.70 -30.69
C THR A 203 -12.71 -11.17 -30.38
N ALA A 204 -12.98 -11.71 -29.17
CA ALA A 204 -14.32 -11.93 -28.63
C ALA A 204 -15.08 -10.60 -28.35
N LYS A 205 -15.08 -9.69 -29.33
CA LYS A 205 -16.07 -8.64 -29.51
C LYS A 205 -17.40 -9.32 -29.77
N GLY A 206 -18.34 -9.16 -28.84
CA GLY A 206 -19.75 -9.36 -29.17
C GLY A 206 -20.52 -10.21 -28.20
N ARG A 207 -20.56 -9.80 -26.93
CA ARG A 207 -21.81 -9.65 -26.19
C ARG A 207 -21.54 -8.64 -25.10
N SER A 208 -21.76 -7.37 -25.44
CA SER A 208 -22.06 -6.37 -24.43
C SER A 208 -23.24 -6.91 -23.63
N SER A 209 -22.98 -7.40 -22.42
CA SER A 209 -23.99 -7.32 -21.38
C SER A 209 -24.26 -5.83 -21.22
N LYS A 210 -25.50 -5.42 -21.52
CA LYS A 210 -25.96 -4.08 -21.16
C LYS A 210 -25.59 -3.86 -19.69
N GLN A 211 -24.65 -2.94 -19.42
CA GLN A 211 -24.16 -2.49 -18.11
C GLN A 211 -22.99 -3.24 -17.42
N GLY A 212 -21.94 -3.68 -18.12
CA GLY A 212 -20.70 -4.17 -17.45
C GLY A 212 -19.41 -4.06 -18.25
N VAL A 213 -18.26 -3.98 -17.54
CA VAL A 213 -16.89 -4.08 -18.10
C VAL A 213 -16.63 -5.53 -18.50
N SER A 214 -16.07 -5.78 -19.69
CA SER A 214 -15.80 -7.14 -20.15
C SER A 214 -14.68 -7.83 -19.37
N GLU A 215 -14.68 -9.17 -19.26
CA GLU A 215 -13.61 -9.94 -18.58
C GLU A 215 -12.22 -9.62 -19.14
N PHE A 216 -12.12 -9.41 -20.45
CA PHE A 216 -10.89 -8.99 -21.11
C PHE A 216 -10.41 -7.61 -20.62
N GLU A 217 -11.31 -6.62 -20.55
CA GLU A 217 -10.98 -5.29 -20.02
C GLU A 217 -10.59 -5.36 -18.53
N LYS A 218 -11.24 -6.22 -17.73
CA LYS A 218 -10.84 -6.46 -16.34
C LYS A 218 -9.40 -6.96 -16.24
N LEU A 219 -9.01 -7.93 -17.06
CA LEU A 219 -7.68 -8.54 -17.06
C LEU A 219 -6.57 -7.62 -17.60
N THR A 220 -6.91 -6.67 -18.48
CA THR A 220 -5.91 -5.85 -19.19
C THR A 220 -5.77 -4.43 -18.66
N SER A 221 -6.79 -3.87 -18.00
CA SER A 221 -6.76 -2.48 -17.51
C SER A 221 -5.99 -2.30 -16.20
N TYR A 222 -5.75 -3.39 -15.49
CA TYR A 222 -5.12 -3.40 -14.19
C TYR A 222 -3.86 -4.28 -14.17
N ILE A 223 -3.04 -4.10 -13.14
CA ILE A 223 -1.96 -5.00 -12.77
C ILE A 223 -2.39 -5.70 -11.50
N TYR A 224 -2.46 -7.03 -11.56
CA TYR A 224 -2.78 -7.88 -10.43
C TYR A 224 -1.52 -8.56 -9.95
N ASP A 225 -1.21 -8.42 -8.68
CA ASP A 225 -0.21 -9.26 -8.03
C ASP A 225 -0.89 -10.15 -7.01
N VAL A 226 -0.31 -11.33 -6.79
CA VAL A 226 -0.78 -12.28 -5.77
C VAL A 226 0.27 -12.38 -4.67
N VAL A 227 -0.17 -12.23 -3.43
CA VAL A 227 0.66 -12.49 -2.25
C VAL A 227 0.05 -13.67 -1.51
N VAL A 228 0.88 -14.67 -1.21
CA VAL A 228 0.53 -15.77 -0.30
C VAL A 228 1.49 -15.75 0.87
N SER A 229 0.95 -15.59 2.09
CA SER A 229 1.73 -15.37 3.32
C SER A 229 1.09 -16.07 4.52
N GLY A 230 1.83 -16.19 5.61
CA GLY A 230 1.34 -16.75 6.87
C GLY A 230 1.22 -18.27 6.86
N GLU A 231 1.15 -18.87 8.05
CA GLU A 231 1.11 -20.34 8.22
C GLU A 231 -0.10 -20.98 7.52
N ASN A 232 -1.22 -20.25 7.47
CA ASN A 232 -2.46 -20.70 6.83
C ASN A 232 -2.49 -20.45 5.31
N ASN A 233 -1.40 -19.93 4.72
CA ASN A 233 -1.35 -19.52 3.32
C ASN A 233 -2.46 -18.55 2.93
N ASP A 234 -2.63 -17.52 3.77
CA ASP A 234 -3.52 -16.41 3.50
C ASP A 234 -3.19 -15.77 2.14
N VAL A 235 -4.23 -15.61 1.32
CA VAL A 235 -4.13 -15.06 -0.04
C VAL A 235 -4.58 -13.61 -0.05
N TYR A 236 -3.78 -12.78 -0.71
CA TYR A 236 -4.02 -11.36 -0.86
C TYR A 236 -3.82 -10.97 -2.33
N TYR A 237 -4.78 -10.28 -2.91
CA TYR A 237 -4.71 -9.77 -4.27
C TYR A 237 -4.46 -8.26 -4.24
N PHE A 238 -3.45 -7.80 -4.97
CA PHE A 238 -3.09 -6.39 -5.07
C PHE A 238 -3.36 -5.88 -6.48
N GLY A 239 -4.39 -5.06 -6.65
CA GLY A 239 -4.75 -4.42 -7.92
C GLY A 239 -4.28 -2.97 -8.00
N CYS A 240 -3.75 -2.55 -9.14
CA CYS A 240 -3.55 -1.13 -9.44
C CYS A 240 -3.85 -0.84 -10.91
N GLY A 241 -4.38 0.36 -11.21
CA GLY A 241 -4.65 0.77 -12.58
C GLY A 241 -3.35 0.88 -13.38
N ARG A 242 -3.39 0.57 -14.68
CA ARG A 242 -2.26 0.87 -15.58
C ARG A 242 -2.21 2.37 -15.89
N PHE A 243 -1.05 2.99 -15.75
CA PHE A 243 -0.88 4.41 -16.07
C PHE A 243 -1.01 4.67 -17.57
N ALA A 244 -1.93 5.55 -17.95
CA ALA A 244 -2.21 5.93 -19.34
C ALA A 244 -1.07 6.67 -20.07
N GLY A 245 0.04 6.96 -19.39
CA GLY A 245 1.25 7.61 -19.95
C GLY A 245 2.45 6.67 -20.13
N ALA A 246 2.33 5.40 -19.78
CA ALA A 246 3.28 4.38 -20.22
C ALA A 246 2.92 4.03 -21.67
N SER A 247 3.34 4.86 -22.64
CA SER A 247 3.21 4.48 -24.05
C SER A 247 3.82 3.09 -24.23
N ASN A 248 3.08 2.19 -24.88
CA ASN A 248 3.30 0.74 -25.02
C ASN A 248 4.63 0.30 -25.69
N SER A 249 5.74 1.02 -25.53
CA SER A 249 7.04 0.66 -26.13
C SER A 249 8.26 0.78 -25.23
N THR A 250 8.22 1.51 -24.09
CA THR A 250 9.39 1.67 -23.20
C THR A 250 9.06 1.37 -21.73
N GLY A 251 9.63 0.28 -21.21
CA GLY A 251 9.52 -0.09 -19.80
C GLY A 251 10.32 0.83 -18.88
N VAL A 252 10.13 0.71 -17.56
CA VAL A 252 11.00 1.37 -16.57
C VAL A 252 12.10 0.39 -16.16
N HIS A 253 13.36 0.83 -16.24
CA HIS A 253 14.52 -0.01 -15.92
C HIS A 253 14.57 -0.33 -14.42
N GLY A 254 14.96 -1.57 -14.08
CA GLY A 254 15.25 -2.02 -12.72
C GLY A 254 14.08 -2.10 -11.73
N THR A 255 12.82 -2.06 -12.21
CA THR A 255 11.64 -2.12 -11.33
C THR A 255 11.61 -3.32 -10.39
N GLY A 256 12.09 -4.49 -10.82
CA GLY A 256 12.21 -5.69 -9.98
C GLY A 256 13.15 -5.50 -8.79
N CYS A 257 14.38 -5.04 -9.06
CA CYS A 257 15.38 -4.80 -8.02
C CYS A 257 14.94 -3.74 -7.01
N ILE A 258 14.36 -2.63 -7.52
CA ILE A 258 13.85 -1.54 -6.68
C ILE A 258 12.70 -2.03 -5.79
N MET A 259 11.76 -2.82 -6.34
CA MET A 259 10.66 -3.39 -5.57
C MET A 259 11.15 -4.30 -4.45
N ALA A 260 12.02 -5.26 -4.76
CA ALA A 260 12.57 -6.18 -3.76
C ALA A 260 13.38 -5.45 -2.67
N SER A 261 14.11 -4.40 -3.04
CA SER A 261 14.86 -3.56 -2.09
C SER A 261 13.96 -2.69 -1.21
N ALA A 262 12.84 -2.17 -1.74
CA ALA A 262 11.84 -1.47 -0.94
C ALA A 262 11.14 -2.42 0.06
N VAL A 263 10.82 -3.65 -0.36
CA VAL A 263 10.33 -4.70 0.56
C VAL A 263 11.36 -4.97 1.66
N ALA A 264 12.63 -5.18 1.31
CA ALA A 264 13.69 -5.43 2.28
C ALA A 264 13.87 -4.26 3.27
N ALA A 265 13.74 -3.01 2.80
CA ALA A 265 13.79 -1.82 3.66
C ALA A 265 12.66 -1.81 4.70
N MET A 266 11.43 -2.09 4.27
CA MET A 266 10.27 -2.10 5.15
C MET A 266 10.31 -3.26 6.16
N LEU A 267 10.80 -4.44 5.73
CA LEU A 267 11.07 -5.54 6.65
C LEU A 267 12.12 -5.16 7.72
N ALA A 268 13.19 -4.47 7.33
CA ALA A 268 14.22 -4.03 8.27
C ALA A 268 13.67 -3.06 9.33
N LYS A 269 12.68 -2.24 8.96
CA LYS A 269 11.92 -1.35 9.86
C LYS A 269 10.87 -2.07 10.74
N GLY A 270 10.76 -3.40 10.62
CA GLY A 270 9.85 -4.20 11.44
C GLY A 270 8.39 -4.18 10.97
N TYR A 271 8.14 -4.00 9.67
CA TYR A 271 6.84 -4.30 9.07
C TYR A 271 6.77 -5.80 8.70
N ASN A 272 5.57 -6.38 8.71
CA ASN A 272 5.38 -7.74 8.20
C ASN A 272 5.49 -7.74 6.66
N ALA A 273 5.60 -8.94 6.06
CA ALA A 273 5.80 -9.08 4.62
C ALA A 273 4.68 -8.44 3.79
N VAL A 274 3.42 -8.63 4.18
CA VAL A 274 2.26 -8.13 3.41
C VAL A 274 2.21 -6.59 3.42
N ASP A 275 2.47 -5.96 4.58
CA ASP A 275 2.58 -4.51 4.70
C ASP A 275 3.79 -3.95 3.96
N ALA A 276 4.93 -4.63 4.05
CA ALA A 276 6.14 -4.26 3.32
C ALA A 276 5.90 -4.26 1.81
N ILE A 277 5.19 -5.27 1.29
CA ILE A 277 4.80 -5.37 -0.12
C ILE A 277 3.79 -4.27 -0.49
N ALA A 278 2.76 -4.03 0.33
CA ALA A 278 1.76 -3.00 0.08
C ALA A 278 2.41 -1.61 -0.08
N TYR A 279 3.28 -1.24 0.86
CA TYR A 279 3.99 0.04 0.82
C TYR A 279 4.99 0.10 -0.35
N ALA A 280 5.78 -0.96 -0.56
CA ALA A 280 6.74 -1.02 -1.65
C ALA A 280 6.05 -0.90 -3.02
N LYS A 281 4.88 -1.52 -3.21
CA LYS A 281 4.10 -1.41 -4.45
C LYS A 281 3.63 0.02 -4.68
N ALA A 282 3.24 0.70 -3.61
CA ALA A 282 2.81 2.08 -3.71
C ALA A 282 3.95 3.05 -4.06
N TYR A 283 5.10 2.86 -3.44
CA TYR A 283 6.35 3.53 -3.80
C TYR A 283 6.74 3.26 -5.26
N MET A 284 6.61 2.01 -5.74
CA MET A 284 6.85 1.65 -7.14
C MET A 284 5.91 2.36 -8.10
N THR A 285 4.61 2.33 -7.80
CA THR A 285 3.55 2.98 -8.59
C THR A 285 3.88 4.46 -8.82
N ARG A 286 4.24 5.18 -7.74
CA ARG A 286 4.64 6.59 -7.84
C ARG A 286 5.94 6.79 -8.61
N GLY A 287 6.98 5.98 -8.35
CA GLY A 287 8.27 6.14 -9.00
C GLY A 287 8.24 5.81 -10.49
N ILE A 288 7.34 4.90 -10.92
CA ILE A 288 7.04 4.61 -12.31
C ILE A 288 6.31 5.80 -12.96
N GLU A 289 5.29 6.35 -12.31
CA GLU A 289 4.58 7.54 -12.81
C GLU A 289 5.55 8.71 -13.06
N ASN A 290 6.47 8.93 -12.12
CA ASN A 290 7.47 10.01 -12.17
C ASN A 290 8.75 9.64 -12.94
N SER A 291 8.81 8.47 -13.57
CA SER A 291 10.00 8.02 -14.28
C SER A 291 10.31 8.91 -15.47
N VAL A 292 11.60 9.07 -15.80
CA VAL A 292 12.06 10.01 -16.82
C VAL A 292 12.39 9.27 -18.10
N ASP A 293 11.81 9.70 -19.22
CA ASP A 293 12.27 9.28 -20.54
C ASP A 293 13.52 10.07 -20.92
N VAL A 294 14.58 9.35 -21.26
CA VAL A 294 15.89 9.89 -21.64
C VAL A 294 16.25 9.54 -23.10
N GLY A 295 15.27 9.12 -23.91
CA GLY A 295 15.48 8.73 -25.31
C GLY A 295 16.16 7.37 -25.47
N ALA A 296 16.01 6.48 -24.49
CA ALA A 296 16.55 5.13 -24.48
C ALA A 296 15.42 4.08 -24.59
N ARG A 297 15.78 2.79 -24.67
CA ARG A 297 14.79 1.68 -24.65
C ARG A 297 14.01 1.57 -23.34
N SER A 298 14.52 2.17 -22.26
CA SER A 298 13.86 2.17 -20.96
C SER A 298 13.94 3.52 -20.27
N ARG A 299 12.89 3.85 -19.52
CA ARG A 299 12.78 5.04 -18.67
C ARG A 299 13.55 4.83 -17.36
N LEU A 300 14.05 5.92 -16.79
CA LEU A 300 14.72 5.94 -15.49
C LEU A 300 13.72 6.06 -14.36
N PHE A 301 13.74 5.12 -13.42
CA PHE A 301 12.94 5.20 -12.20
C PHE A 301 13.36 6.43 -11.38
N ARG A 302 12.37 7.13 -10.80
CA ARG A 302 12.64 8.28 -9.95
C ARG A 302 12.27 8.00 -8.50
N HIS A 303 13.28 7.93 -7.64
CA HIS A 303 13.10 8.03 -6.20
C HIS A 303 12.50 9.41 -5.88
N GLY A 304 11.29 9.46 -5.33
CA GLY A 304 10.56 10.71 -5.11
C GLY A 304 10.14 10.88 -3.66
N TYR A 305 10.29 12.09 -3.11
CA TYR A 305 9.83 12.44 -1.76
C TYR A 305 8.31 12.35 -1.71
N ILE A 306 7.77 11.46 -0.87
CA ILE A 306 6.33 11.34 -0.68
C ILE A 306 5.93 12.05 0.60
N ASN A 307 5.12 13.10 0.47
CA ASN A 307 4.31 13.51 1.60
C ASN A 307 3.23 12.43 1.82
N ASN A 308 3.07 11.94 3.05
CA ASN A 308 2.16 10.84 3.37
C ASN A 308 0.72 11.10 2.89
N SER A 309 0.29 12.37 2.89
CA SER A 309 -1.06 12.77 2.45
C SER A 309 -1.35 12.54 0.96
N GLU A 310 -0.32 12.49 0.11
CA GLU A 310 -0.46 12.16 -1.32
C GLU A 310 -0.19 10.68 -1.58
N MET A 311 0.30 9.94 -0.58
CA MET A 311 0.70 8.54 -0.76
C MET A 311 -0.53 7.67 -0.99
N LEU A 312 -1.66 7.96 -0.34
CA LEU A 312 -2.85 7.10 -0.37
C LEU A 312 -3.32 6.72 -1.77
N GLN A 313 -3.28 7.66 -2.73
CA GLN A 313 -3.70 7.41 -4.12
C GLN A 313 -2.82 6.39 -4.86
N TYR A 314 -1.59 6.17 -4.37
CA TYR A 314 -0.65 5.24 -4.96
C TYR A 314 -0.68 3.87 -4.30
N PHE A 315 -1.33 3.74 -3.13
CA PHE A 315 -1.51 2.43 -2.52
C PHE A 315 -2.27 1.52 -3.48
N PRO A 316 -1.82 0.26 -3.65
CA PRO A 316 -2.60 -0.71 -4.40
C PRO A 316 -3.94 -0.91 -3.72
N TYR A 317 -4.99 -1.14 -4.51
CA TYR A 317 -6.19 -1.77 -3.98
C TYR A 317 -5.83 -3.17 -3.51
N MET A 318 -6.28 -3.51 -2.32
CA MET A 318 -6.01 -4.80 -1.72
C MET A 318 -7.34 -5.54 -1.51
N ALA A 319 -7.37 -6.81 -1.89
CA ALA A 319 -8.54 -7.69 -1.77
C ALA A 319 -8.13 -9.05 -1.17
N ARG A 320 -9.05 -9.68 -0.44
CA ARG A 320 -8.94 -11.05 0.09
C ARG A 320 -9.67 -12.08 -0.75
N THR A 321 -10.58 -11.63 -1.61
CA THR A 321 -11.37 -12.50 -2.50
C THR A 321 -11.39 -11.91 -3.91
N VAL A 322 -11.64 -12.76 -4.91
CA VAL A 322 -11.83 -12.29 -6.29
C VAL A 322 -13.05 -11.36 -6.38
N SER A 323 -14.10 -11.59 -5.61
CA SER A 323 -15.28 -10.71 -5.58
C SER A 323 -14.96 -9.30 -5.06
N GLU A 324 -14.08 -9.16 -4.07
CA GLU A 324 -13.56 -7.86 -3.66
C GLU A 324 -12.74 -7.21 -4.79
N LEU A 325 -11.93 -8.00 -5.51
CA LEU A 325 -11.14 -7.52 -6.64
C LEU A 325 -12.02 -6.99 -7.79
N GLU A 326 -13.22 -7.54 -7.98
CA GLU A 326 -14.17 -7.03 -8.98
C GLU A 326 -14.67 -5.62 -8.68
N LEU A 327 -14.69 -5.19 -7.42
CA LEU A 327 -15.01 -3.80 -7.04
C LEU A 327 -14.01 -2.79 -7.61
N ILE A 328 -12.76 -3.21 -7.81
CA ILE A 328 -11.73 -2.39 -8.46
C ILE A 328 -12.07 -2.21 -9.94
N CYS A 329 -12.50 -3.29 -10.59
CA CYS A 329 -12.85 -3.30 -12.00
C CYS A 329 -14.11 -2.50 -12.31
N ASN A 330 -15.03 -2.39 -11.34
CA ASN A 330 -16.31 -1.71 -11.49
C ASN A 330 -16.51 -0.62 -10.42
N PRO A 331 -15.76 0.49 -10.48
CA PRO A 331 -15.80 1.53 -9.45
C PRO A 331 -17.16 2.23 -9.36
N ALA A 332 -18.01 2.14 -10.39
CA ALA A 332 -19.35 2.71 -10.39
C ALA A 332 -20.29 2.03 -9.38
N GLU A 333 -20.06 0.74 -9.08
CA GLU A 333 -20.81 0.00 -8.06
C GLU A 333 -20.31 0.29 -6.64
N ASN A 334 -19.14 0.91 -6.51
CA ASN A 334 -18.55 1.28 -5.24
C ASN A 334 -18.90 2.72 -4.83
N THR A 335 -20.15 2.90 -4.39
CA THR A 335 -20.69 4.20 -3.93
C THR A 335 -20.20 4.62 -2.54
N GLY A 336 -19.53 3.73 -1.81
CA GLY A 336 -19.07 3.93 -0.43
C GLY A 336 -20.20 3.91 0.61
N PHE A 337 -19.83 4.04 1.88
CA PHE A 337 -20.77 4.07 2.99
C PHE A 337 -21.18 5.50 3.36
N ALA A 338 -22.29 5.65 4.10
CA ALA A 338 -22.71 6.95 4.61
C ALA A 338 -21.56 7.58 5.43
N PRO A 339 -21.29 8.89 5.31
CA PRO A 339 -20.22 9.54 6.07
C PRO A 339 -20.60 9.67 7.56
N CYS A 340 -19.60 9.82 8.41
CA CYS A 340 -19.77 10.18 9.82
C CYS A 340 -18.99 11.47 10.15
N ALA A 341 -19.13 11.99 11.36
CA ALA A 341 -18.31 13.11 11.80
C ALA A 341 -16.82 12.78 11.74
N HIS A 342 -15.99 13.77 11.42
CA HIS A 342 -14.53 13.59 11.33
C HIS A 342 -13.88 13.36 12.69
N ASP A 343 -14.45 13.97 13.74
CA ASP A 343 -14.09 13.71 15.12
C ASP A 343 -15.21 12.91 15.81
N LEU A 344 -14.93 11.65 16.12
CA LEU A 344 -15.80 10.75 16.86
C LEU A 344 -15.60 10.84 18.38
N GLY A 345 -14.55 11.51 18.86
CA GLY A 345 -14.21 11.72 20.26
C GLY A 345 -13.86 10.43 21.02
N LEU A 346 -14.25 10.40 22.29
CA LEU A 346 -14.21 9.19 23.11
C LEU A 346 -15.14 8.13 22.52
N TYR A 347 -14.59 6.95 22.27
CA TYR A 347 -15.30 5.81 21.69
C TYR A 347 -15.22 4.58 22.63
N PRO A 348 -16.15 4.42 23.59
CA PRO A 348 -16.17 3.23 24.43
C PRO A 348 -16.72 2.01 23.66
N VAL A 349 -16.14 0.84 23.91
CA VAL A 349 -16.63 -0.46 23.40
C VAL A 349 -17.10 -1.27 24.61
N VAL A 350 -18.39 -1.62 24.63
CA VAL A 350 -19.09 -2.26 25.74
C VAL A 350 -19.97 -3.42 25.26
N ASP A 351 -20.46 -4.25 26.17
CA ASP A 351 -21.12 -5.53 25.85
C ASP A 351 -22.59 -5.61 26.27
N SER A 352 -23.20 -4.53 26.77
CA SER A 352 -24.60 -4.54 27.19
C SER A 352 -25.30 -3.18 27.03
N SER A 353 -26.62 -3.21 26.90
CA SER A 353 -27.48 -2.02 26.89
C SER A 353 -27.45 -1.23 28.20
N GLU A 354 -27.11 -1.87 29.32
CA GLU A 354 -26.89 -1.21 30.61
C GLU A 354 -25.70 -0.25 30.53
N TRP A 355 -24.56 -0.73 30.00
CA TRP A 355 -23.40 0.11 29.76
C TRP A 355 -23.70 1.26 28.79
N ILE A 356 -24.44 0.98 27.71
CA ILE A 356 -24.88 2.02 26.77
C ILE A 356 -25.67 3.13 27.50
N GLY A 357 -26.56 2.77 28.42
CA GLY A 357 -27.28 3.71 29.27
C GLY A 357 -26.34 4.60 30.10
N ILE A 358 -25.41 3.98 30.84
CA ILE A 358 -24.42 4.68 31.68
C ILE A 358 -23.61 5.68 30.84
N LEU A 359 -23.12 5.26 29.67
CA LEU A 359 -22.31 6.11 28.79
C LEU A 359 -23.11 7.30 28.26
N CYS A 360 -24.36 7.06 27.82
CA CYS A 360 -25.24 8.11 27.30
C CYS A 360 -25.56 9.17 28.38
N GLU A 361 -25.86 8.73 29.60
CA GLU A 361 -26.18 9.61 30.73
C GLU A 361 -24.99 10.47 31.16
N ASN A 362 -23.76 9.99 30.92
CA ASN A 362 -22.53 10.72 31.19
C ASN A 362 -21.99 11.49 29.97
N GLY A 363 -22.77 11.63 28.89
CA GLY A 363 -22.48 12.55 27.79
C GLY A 363 -21.64 11.98 26.64
N VAL A 364 -21.38 10.67 26.62
CA VAL A 364 -20.68 10.03 25.49
C VAL A 364 -21.55 10.06 24.23
N LYS A 365 -20.96 10.44 23.10
CA LYS A 365 -21.67 10.57 21.80
C LYS A 365 -21.31 9.51 20.77
N THR A 366 -20.29 8.69 21.00
CA THR A 366 -19.93 7.57 20.12
C THR A 366 -19.59 6.36 20.96
N MET A 367 -20.15 5.21 20.61
CA MET A 367 -19.89 3.96 21.31
C MET A 367 -20.16 2.75 20.40
N GLN A 368 -19.66 1.59 20.81
CA GLN A 368 -19.91 0.32 20.14
C GLN A 368 -20.40 -0.73 21.10
N LEU A 369 -21.44 -1.45 20.66
CA LEU A 369 -21.94 -2.64 21.33
C LEU A 369 -21.29 -3.88 20.73
N ARG A 370 -20.58 -4.63 21.57
CA ARG A 370 -19.80 -5.82 21.22
C ARG A 370 -20.17 -6.98 22.13
N ILE A 371 -21.07 -7.84 21.66
CA ILE A 371 -21.52 -9.03 22.37
C ILE A 371 -20.84 -10.25 21.76
N LYS A 372 -19.87 -10.88 22.44
CA LYS A 372 -19.13 -12.03 21.89
C LYS A 372 -19.85 -13.37 22.02
N LYS A 373 -20.67 -13.51 23.05
CA LYS A 373 -21.32 -14.77 23.43
C LYS A 373 -22.74 -14.47 23.92
N PRO A 374 -23.70 -14.28 23.01
CA PRO A 374 -25.09 -14.10 23.41
C PRO A 374 -25.63 -15.40 24.03
N GLU A 375 -26.52 -15.31 25.01
CA GLU A 375 -27.15 -16.51 25.59
C GLU A 375 -28.20 -17.09 24.63
N SER A 376 -28.86 -16.23 23.85
CA SER A 376 -29.72 -16.62 22.73
C SER A 376 -29.80 -15.55 21.64
N SER A 377 -30.29 -15.94 20.46
CA SER A 377 -30.61 -15.04 19.36
C SER A 377 -31.62 -13.96 19.74
N GLU A 378 -32.63 -14.33 20.53
CA GLU A 378 -33.68 -13.41 20.99
C GLU A 378 -33.12 -12.36 21.96
N GLN A 379 -32.25 -12.76 22.89
CA GLN A 379 -31.62 -11.83 23.83
C GLN A 379 -30.66 -10.89 23.12
N LEU A 380 -29.86 -11.39 22.18
CA LEU A 380 -28.99 -10.56 21.35
C LEU A 380 -29.78 -9.46 20.63
N GLU A 381 -30.90 -9.84 19.99
CA GLU A 381 -31.76 -8.89 19.30
C GLU A 381 -32.38 -7.87 20.25
N GLN A 382 -32.81 -8.30 21.45
CA GLN A 382 -33.34 -7.39 22.48
C GLN A 382 -32.28 -6.39 22.97
N GLU A 383 -31.05 -6.84 23.21
CA GLU A 383 -29.95 -5.98 23.65
C GLU A 383 -29.59 -4.94 22.59
N ILE A 384 -29.52 -5.35 21.31
CA ILE A 384 -29.28 -4.42 20.19
C ILE A 384 -30.44 -3.42 20.08
N ALA A 385 -31.68 -3.89 20.05
CA ALA A 385 -32.85 -3.02 19.92
C ALA A 385 -32.95 -1.99 21.06
N LYS A 386 -32.68 -2.41 22.30
CA LYS A 386 -32.68 -1.53 23.47
C LYS A 386 -31.54 -0.51 23.40
N SER A 387 -30.34 -0.93 23.00
CA SER A 387 -29.18 -0.05 22.85
C SER A 387 -29.40 1.01 21.77
N VAL A 388 -30.00 0.65 20.64
CA VAL A 388 -30.33 1.61 19.57
C VAL A 388 -31.33 2.66 20.09
N LYS A 389 -32.43 2.25 20.73
CA LYS A 389 -33.43 3.18 21.29
C LYS A 389 -32.83 4.13 22.34
N LEU A 390 -31.91 3.64 23.18
CA LEU A 390 -31.19 4.47 24.14
C LEU A 390 -30.35 5.53 23.42
N CYS A 391 -29.56 5.13 22.42
CA CYS A 391 -28.73 6.07 21.68
C CYS A 391 -29.56 7.09 20.89
N GLU A 392 -30.70 6.70 20.31
CA GLU A 392 -31.65 7.63 19.69
C GLU A 392 -32.16 8.68 20.68
N LYS A 393 -32.55 8.25 21.89
CA LYS A 393 -33.03 9.15 22.96
C LYS A 393 -31.99 10.23 23.33
N TYR A 394 -30.71 9.86 23.38
CA TYR A 394 -29.62 10.76 23.79
C TYR A 394 -28.88 11.42 22.62
N GLY A 395 -29.28 11.15 21.37
CA GLY A 395 -28.59 11.63 20.17
C GLY A 395 -27.14 11.14 20.09
N ALA A 396 -26.91 9.88 20.47
CA ALA A 396 -25.61 9.23 20.43
C ALA A 396 -25.47 8.30 19.21
N ARG A 397 -24.23 8.06 18.79
CA ARG A 397 -23.85 7.21 17.67
C ARG A 397 -23.52 5.81 18.19
N LEU A 398 -24.31 4.82 17.78
CA LEU A 398 -24.08 3.42 18.13
C LEU A 398 -23.63 2.60 16.93
N PHE A 399 -22.43 2.03 17.03
CA PHE A 399 -21.96 1.01 16.11
C PHE A 399 -22.21 -0.38 16.69
N ILE A 400 -22.76 -1.28 15.88
CA ILE A 400 -22.94 -2.69 16.26
C ILE A 400 -21.75 -3.51 15.71
N ASP A 401 -21.07 -4.26 16.58
CA ASP A 401 -19.98 -5.17 16.20
C ASP A 401 -20.58 -6.44 15.55
N ASP A 402 -20.08 -6.83 14.38
CA ASP A 402 -20.34 -8.06 13.62
C ASP A 402 -21.80 -8.33 13.15
N TYR A 403 -22.82 -8.04 13.96
CA TYR A 403 -24.22 -8.36 13.71
C TYR A 403 -24.94 -7.36 12.78
N TYR A 404 -24.44 -7.21 11.55
CA TYR A 404 -24.90 -6.18 10.63
C TYR A 404 -26.36 -6.36 10.18
N GLU A 405 -26.90 -7.58 10.11
CA GLU A 405 -28.31 -7.82 9.77
C GLU A 405 -29.25 -7.27 10.85
N LEU A 406 -28.88 -7.42 12.13
CA LEU A 406 -29.64 -6.85 13.25
C LEU A 406 -29.49 -5.34 13.31
N ALA A 407 -28.30 -4.81 13.00
CA ALA A 407 -28.08 -3.37 12.87
C ALA A 407 -28.99 -2.74 11.81
N ILE A 408 -29.12 -3.38 10.63
CA ILE A 408 -30.05 -2.96 9.57
C ILE A 408 -31.50 -3.01 10.06
N ARG A 409 -31.92 -4.14 10.64
CA ARG A 409 -33.30 -4.35 11.11
C ARG A 409 -33.73 -3.29 12.12
N HIS A 410 -32.86 -2.96 13.06
CA HIS A 410 -33.13 -1.98 14.12
C HIS A 410 -32.69 -0.56 13.77
N LYS A 411 -32.22 -0.31 12.54
CA LYS A 411 -31.79 1.02 12.05
C LYS A 411 -30.71 1.67 12.94
N ALA A 412 -29.74 0.89 13.36
CA ALA A 412 -28.59 1.41 14.09
C ALA A 412 -27.84 2.49 13.28
N TYR A 413 -27.03 3.31 13.98
CA TYR A 413 -26.26 4.36 13.33
C TYR A 413 -25.20 3.81 12.35
N GLY A 414 -24.58 2.69 12.71
CA GLY A 414 -23.65 1.98 11.85
C GLY A 414 -23.24 0.62 12.39
N VAL A 415 -22.31 -0.01 11.69
CA VAL A 415 -21.67 -1.28 12.04
C VAL A 415 -20.16 -1.10 12.09
N HIS A 416 -19.50 -1.90 12.92
CA HIS A 416 -18.06 -2.01 12.95
C HIS A 416 -17.67 -3.45 12.61
N LEU A 417 -16.74 -3.65 11.69
CA LEU A 417 -16.28 -4.96 11.24
C LEU A 417 -14.75 -5.08 11.31
N GLY A 418 -14.27 -6.26 11.71
CA GLY A 418 -12.87 -6.64 11.57
C GLY A 418 -12.54 -7.16 10.17
N GLN A 419 -11.26 -7.40 9.91
CA GLN A 419 -10.81 -7.90 8.60
C GLN A 419 -11.38 -9.27 8.25
N GLU A 420 -11.54 -10.16 9.22
CA GLU A 420 -12.08 -11.50 8.95
C GLU A 420 -13.59 -11.46 8.72
N ASP A 421 -14.29 -10.63 9.50
CA ASP A 421 -15.74 -10.47 9.38
C ASP A 421 -16.12 -9.85 8.01
N LEU A 422 -15.23 -9.04 7.44
CA LEU A 422 -15.38 -8.48 6.08
C LEU A 422 -15.34 -9.52 4.96
N ILE A 423 -14.74 -10.71 5.17
CA ILE A 423 -14.64 -11.74 4.11
C ILE A 423 -16.04 -12.27 3.75
N ASP A 424 -16.89 -12.49 4.76
CA ASP A 424 -18.22 -13.09 4.59
C ASP A 424 -19.35 -12.06 4.58
N ALA A 425 -19.09 -10.82 5.02
CA ALA A 425 -20.11 -9.78 5.14
C ALA A 425 -20.68 -9.35 3.78
N LYS A 426 -22.01 -9.33 3.66
CA LYS A 426 -22.70 -8.74 2.52
C LYS A 426 -22.80 -7.22 2.70
N LEU A 427 -21.84 -6.51 2.11
CA LEU A 427 -21.69 -5.06 2.30
C LEU A 427 -22.79 -4.21 1.64
N ASN A 428 -23.36 -4.65 0.50
CA ASN A 428 -24.38 -3.87 -0.21
C ASN A 428 -25.66 -3.64 0.62
N PRO A 429 -26.25 -4.64 1.29
CA PRO A 429 -27.35 -4.42 2.24
C PRO A 429 -27.08 -3.34 3.29
N ILE A 430 -25.86 -3.26 3.81
CA ILE A 430 -25.47 -2.25 4.81
C ILE A 430 -25.46 -0.85 4.18
N ARG A 431 -24.89 -0.72 2.97
CA ARG A 431 -24.88 0.54 2.19
C ARG A 431 -26.29 1.00 1.85
N GLU A 432 -27.13 0.10 1.34
CA GLU A 432 -28.52 0.39 0.93
C GLU A 432 -29.40 0.82 2.11
N ALA A 433 -29.15 0.25 3.30
CA ALA A 433 -29.80 0.65 4.53
C ALA A 433 -29.36 2.05 5.04
N GLY A 434 -28.33 2.66 4.42
CA GLY A 434 -27.79 3.95 4.81
C GLY A 434 -26.95 3.91 6.09
N LEU A 435 -26.51 2.73 6.51
CA LEU A 435 -25.67 2.55 7.68
C LEU A 435 -24.23 2.97 7.39
N ARG A 436 -23.54 3.39 8.44
CA ARG A 436 -22.10 3.68 8.43
C ARG A 436 -21.31 2.39 8.65
N LEU A 437 -20.09 2.32 8.12
CA LEU A 437 -19.16 1.23 8.34
C LEU A 437 -17.88 1.75 8.99
N GLY A 438 -17.53 1.21 10.15
CA GLY A 438 -16.20 1.28 10.71
C GLY A 438 -15.41 0.02 10.37
N VAL A 439 -14.13 0.18 10.02
CA VAL A 439 -13.25 -0.97 9.75
C VAL A 439 -12.01 -0.90 10.62
N SER A 440 -11.74 -1.97 11.36
CA SER A 440 -10.46 -2.12 12.08
C SER A 440 -9.34 -2.54 11.15
N THR A 441 -8.18 -1.90 11.32
CA THR A 441 -6.97 -2.12 10.52
C THR A 441 -5.72 -2.15 11.41
N HIS A 442 -4.72 -2.92 10.98
CA HIS A 442 -3.50 -3.23 11.73
C HIS A 442 -2.22 -3.11 10.90
N GLY A 443 -2.28 -2.42 9.77
CA GLY A 443 -1.16 -2.28 8.85
C GLY A 443 -1.57 -1.64 7.53
N TYR A 444 -0.57 -1.33 6.72
CA TYR A 444 -0.76 -0.72 5.41
C TYR A 444 -1.64 -1.56 4.46
N ALA A 445 -1.51 -2.88 4.47
CA ALA A 445 -2.30 -3.75 3.61
C ALA A 445 -3.79 -3.74 4.00
N GLU A 446 -4.08 -3.77 5.30
CA GLU A 446 -5.46 -3.69 5.80
C GLU A 446 -6.07 -2.30 5.60
N ILE A 447 -5.26 -1.23 5.73
CA ILE A 447 -5.67 0.14 5.38
C ILE A 447 -6.01 0.22 3.89
N ALA A 448 -5.18 -0.35 3.02
CA ALA A 448 -5.44 -0.42 1.58
C ALA A 448 -6.74 -1.17 1.26
N ARG A 449 -7.01 -2.29 1.95
CA ARG A 449 -8.29 -3.01 1.85
C ARG A 449 -9.45 -2.15 2.31
N ALA A 450 -9.35 -1.52 3.48
CA ALA A 450 -10.39 -0.66 4.01
C ALA A 450 -10.71 0.46 3.02
N CYS A 451 -9.69 1.13 2.45
CA CYS A 451 -9.90 2.20 1.47
C CYS A 451 -10.61 1.73 0.20
N LEU A 452 -10.40 0.49 -0.25
CA LEU A 452 -11.17 -0.11 -1.34
C LEU A 452 -12.68 -0.15 -1.01
N LEU A 453 -13.04 -0.41 0.24
CA LEU A 453 -14.44 -0.53 0.67
C LEU A 453 -15.14 0.82 0.92
N LYS A 454 -14.36 1.92 0.99
CA LYS A 454 -14.79 3.29 1.29
C LYS A 454 -15.65 3.39 2.56
N PRO A 455 -15.11 2.99 3.73
CA PRO A 455 -15.83 3.01 5.00
C PRO A 455 -16.09 4.44 5.47
N SER A 456 -16.93 4.57 6.50
CA SER A 456 -17.24 5.84 7.15
C SER A 456 -16.09 6.33 8.04
N TYR A 457 -15.29 5.41 8.60
CA TYR A 457 -14.06 5.71 9.34
C TYR A 457 -13.14 4.49 9.39
N ILE A 458 -11.86 4.71 9.71
CA ILE A 458 -10.85 3.66 9.85
C ILE A 458 -10.35 3.63 11.30
N ALA A 459 -10.41 2.46 11.92
CA ALA A 459 -9.80 2.21 13.21
C ALA A 459 -8.38 1.65 13.03
N LEU A 460 -7.41 2.22 13.73
CA LEU A 460 -5.97 1.97 13.60
C LEU A 460 -5.45 1.33 14.90
N GLY A 461 -5.00 0.08 14.83
CA GLY A 461 -4.52 -0.60 16.04
C GLY A 461 -3.84 -1.95 15.82
N HIS A 462 -3.63 -2.75 16.86
CA HIS A 462 -3.66 -2.34 18.26
C HIS A 462 -2.38 -1.55 18.56
N ILE A 463 -2.50 -0.41 19.25
CA ILE A 463 -1.36 0.48 19.49
C ILE A 463 -0.47 -0.06 20.60
N TYR A 464 -1.09 -0.57 21.66
CA TYR A 464 -0.42 -1.18 22.82
C TYR A 464 -0.96 -2.59 23.06
N PRO A 465 -0.25 -3.44 23.84
CA PRO A 465 -0.74 -4.77 24.21
C PRO A 465 -2.18 -4.73 24.74
N THR A 466 -3.00 -5.68 24.31
CA THR A 466 -4.43 -5.75 24.69
C THR A 466 -4.82 -7.16 25.08
N GLY A 467 -5.65 -7.29 26.12
CA GLY A 467 -6.25 -8.57 26.52
C GLY A 467 -7.55 -8.90 25.79
N SER A 468 -8.06 -8.01 24.94
CA SER A 468 -9.40 -8.14 24.36
C SER A 468 -9.49 -9.07 23.14
N LYS A 469 -8.36 -9.36 22.47
CA LYS A 469 -8.24 -10.29 21.35
C LYS A 469 -6.79 -10.79 21.29
N VAL A 470 -6.59 -12.07 20.98
CA VAL A 470 -5.25 -12.58 20.65
C VAL A 470 -4.88 -12.00 19.28
N MET A 471 -3.81 -11.23 19.23
CA MET A 471 -3.40 -10.52 18.02
C MET A 471 -2.28 -11.28 17.31
N ALA A 472 -2.41 -11.45 15.99
CA ALA A 472 -1.37 -12.06 15.17
C ALA A 472 -0.15 -11.15 14.97
N SER A 473 -0.34 -9.84 15.11
CA SER A 473 0.72 -8.82 15.00
C SER A 473 1.23 -8.38 16.37
N ARG A 474 2.46 -7.83 16.39
CA ARG A 474 2.96 -7.06 17.54
C ARG A 474 2.23 -5.71 17.62
N PRO A 475 2.18 -5.07 18.80
CA PRO A 475 1.63 -3.71 18.92
C PRO A 475 2.32 -2.75 17.95
N GLN A 476 1.53 -1.86 17.35
CA GLN A 476 2.00 -0.94 16.31
C GLN A 476 2.83 0.22 16.90
N GLY A 477 2.45 0.68 18.09
CA GLY A 477 3.05 1.84 18.75
C GLY A 477 2.67 3.19 18.12
N PRO A 478 2.98 4.30 18.80
CA PRO A 478 2.57 5.65 18.40
C PRO A 478 3.25 6.14 17.10
N SER A 479 4.47 5.71 16.81
CA SER A 479 5.17 6.10 15.57
C SER A 479 4.44 5.59 14.34
N LYS A 480 4.09 4.29 14.29
CA LYS A 480 3.35 3.72 13.16
C LYS A 480 1.93 4.30 13.09
N LEU A 481 1.31 4.58 14.23
CA LEU A 481 0.02 5.27 14.26
C LEU A 481 0.10 6.63 13.55
N ALA A 482 1.14 7.43 13.81
CA ALA A 482 1.33 8.71 13.14
C ALA A 482 1.49 8.54 11.62
N ASP A 483 2.24 7.54 11.18
CA ASP A 483 2.38 7.23 9.75
C ASP A 483 1.04 6.83 9.11
N TYR A 484 0.26 6.00 9.80
CA TYR A 484 -1.06 5.56 9.33
C TYR A 484 -2.08 6.70 9.31
N VAL A 485 -2.09 7.56 10.32
CA VAL A 485 -2.94 8.77 10.35
C VAL A 485 -2.56 9.69 9.20
N ALA A 486 -1.27 9.99 9.02
CA ALA A 486 -0.80 10.86 7.93
C ALA A 486 -1.10 10.29 6.54
N LEU A 487 -1.27 8.97 6.42
CA LEU A 487 -1.67 8.32 5.18
C LEU A 487 -3.16 8.51 4.87
N VAL A 488 -4.04 8.41 5.87
CA VAL A 488 -5.50 8.34 5.64
C VAL A 488 -6.26 9.63 5.97
N ASP A 489 -5.71 10.50 6.81
CA ASP A 489 -6.28 11.82 7.12
C ASP A 489 -5.89 12.83 6.02
N PRO A 490 -6.82 13.71 5.58
CA PRO A 490 -8.20 13.90 6.03
C PRO A 490 -9.23 13.08 5.23
N ALA A 491 -8.81 12.11 4.42
CA ALA A 491 -9.73 11.32 3.58
C ALA A 491 -10.71 10.48 4.41
N TYR A 492 -10.27 9.97 5.57
CA TYR A 492 -11.11 9.21 6.49
C TYR A 492 -10.94 9.70 7.94
N PRO A 493 -12.02 9.74 8.73
CA PRO A 493 -11.92 9.85 10.18
C PRO A 493 -11.11 8.68 10.75
N THR A 494 -10.30 8.94 11.77
CA THR A 494 -9.40 7.94 12.37
C THR A 494 -9.68 7.70 13.84
N VAL A 495 -9.67 6.43 14.24
CA VAL A 495 -9.87 6.02 15.64
C VAL A 495 -8.71 5.13 16.08
N ALA A 496 -7.92 5.54 17.08
CA ALA A 496 -6.90 4.68 17.66
C ALA A 496 -7.54 3.61 18.55
N ILE A 497 -7.11 2.35 18.40
CA ILE A 497 -7.65 1.22 19.17
C ILE A 497 -6.55 0.38 19.83
N GLY A 498 -6.88 -0.30 20.92
CA GLY A 498 -6.05 -1.36 21.51
C GLY A 498 -5.02 -0.90 22.55
N GLY A 499 -5.27 -1.27 23.81
CA GLY A 499 -4.34 -1.09 24.94
C GLY A 499 -4.16 0.36 25.42
N ILE A 500 -5.01 1.28 24.97
CA ILE A 500 -4.89 2.71 25.28
C ILE A 500 -5.45 3.00 26.69
N LYS A 501 -4.69 3.78 27.46
CA LYS A 501 -4.96 4.18 28.85
C LYS A 501 -4.58 5.65 29.03
N LEU A 502 -5.07 6.31 30.09
CA LEU A 502 -4.78 7.73 30.31
C LEU A 502 -3.27 8.03 30.40
N HIS A 503 -2.49 7.18 31.05
CA HIS A 503 -1.05 7.38 31.19
C HIS A 503 -0.27 7.35 29.85
N ASN A 504 -0.82 6.73 28.79
CA ASN A 504 -0.19 6.63 27.47
C ASN A 504 -0.96 7.39 26.37
N LEU A 505 -2.02 8.11 26.75
CA LEU A 505 -2.87 8.87 25.84
C LEU A 505 -2.12 10.03 25.17
N GLY A 506 -1.16 10.64 25.86
CA GLY A 506 -0.35 11.74 25.32
C GLY A 506 0.35 11.35 24.00
N ASP A 507 1.00 10.18 23.99
CA ASP A 507 1.69 9.65 22.80
C ASP A 507 0.70 9.35 21.68
N VAL A 508 -0.49 8.82 22.02
CA VAL A 508 -1.56 8.55 21.04
C VAL A 508 -2.05 9.85 20.42
N LYS A 509 -2.34 10.89 21.21
CA LYS A 509 -2.79 12.19 20.68
C LYS A 509 -1.70 12.87 19.84
N SER A 510 -0.43 12.70 20.19
CA SER A 510 0.69 13.27 19.43
C SER A 510 0.80 12.72 17.99
N SER A 511 0.20 11.56 17.72
CA SER A 511 0.13 10.99 16.37
C SER A 511 -0.79 11.75 15.41
N GLY A 512 -1.64 12.65 15.93
CA GLY A 512 -2.67 13.35 15.17
C GLY A 512 -3.97 12.57 14.97
N VAL A 513 -4.11 11.37 15.58
CA VAL A 513 -5.36 10.59 15.47
C VAL A 513 -6.56 11.39 15.98
N GLY A 514 -7.68 11.30 15.26
CA GLY A 514 -8.87 12.10 15.57
C GLY A 514 -9.61 11.64 16.83
N SER A 515 -9.66 10.33 17.08
CA SER A 515 -10.51 9.75 18.13
C SER A 515 -9.87 8.53 18.78
N VAL A 516 -10.36 8.13 19.96
CA VAL A 516 -9.74 7.06 20.75
C VAL A 516 -10.79 6.08 21.27
N ALA A 517 -10.60 4.79 20.95
CA ALA A 517 -11.45 3.73 21.46
C ALA A 517 -10.87 3.03 22.70
N VAL A 518 -11.73 2.78 23.68
CA VAL A 518 -11.36 2.15 24.95
C VAL A 518 -12.38 1.09 25.39
N ILE A 519 -11.90 0.06 26.09
CA ILE A 519 -12.73 -0.98 26.72
C ILE A 519 -12.56 -0.88 28.24
N THR A 520 -11.52 -1.53 28.77
CA THR A 520 -11.29 -1.68 30.20
C THR A 520 -10.80 -0.39 30.87
N ALA A 521 -10.58 0.69 30.11
CA ALA A 521 -10.32 1.99 30.73
C ALA A 521 -11.59 2.58 31.37
N ILE A 522 -12.77 2.12 30.95
CA ILE A 522 -14.06 2.50 31.52
C ILE A 522 -14.70 1.31 32.23
N THR A 523 -14.81 0.15 31.56
CA THR A 523 -15.60 -0.99 32.10
C THR A 523 -15.00 -1.66 33.32
N ALA A 524 -13.70 -1.47 33.57
CA ALA A 524 -13.01 -1.99 34.75
C ALA A 524 -12.63 -0.88 35.75
N ALA A 525 -13.13 0.35 35.56
CA ALA A 525 -12.88 1.45 36.49
C ALA A 525 -13.74 1.28 37.75
N PRO A 526 -13.22 1.61 38.96
CA PRO A 526 -14.00 1.57 40.20
C PRO A 526 -15.22 2.51 40.19
N ASP A 527 -15.08 3.68 39.55
CA ASP A 527 -16.16 4.63 39.28
C ASP A 527 -16.22 4.89 37.77
N PRO A 528 -17.09 4.18 37.02
CA PRO A 528 -17.19 4.34 35.58
C PRO A 528 -17.65 5.74 35.16
N ALA A 529 -18.48 6.42 35.96
CA ALA A 529 -18.95 7.76 35.65
C ALA A 529 -17.82 8.79 35.76
N ALA A 530 -16.98 8.68 36.80
CA ALA A 530 -15.77 9.50 36.91
C ALA A 530 -14.77 9.22 35.78
N ALA A 531 -14.57 7.95 35.44
CA ALA A 531 -13.70 7.58 34.32
C ALA A 531 -14.20 8.18 32.99
N VAL A 532 -15.50 8.09 32.70
CA VAL A 532 -16.08 8.71 31.50
C VAL A 532 -15.82 10.21 31.44
N ARG A 533 -16.02 10.94 32.56
CA ARG A 533 -15.75 12.39 32.60
C ARG A 533 -14.27 12.69 32.31
N GLU A 534 -13.36 11.98 32.95
CA GLU A 534 -11.91 12.17 32.74
C GLU A 534 -11.51 11.91 31.28
N TRP A 535 -12.09 10.88 30.66
CA TRP A 535 -11.85 10.58 29.24
C TRP A 535 -12.47 11.61 28.30
N LEU A 536 -13.66 12.13 28.61
CA LEU A 536 -14.30 13.19 27.83
C LEU A 536 -13.50 14.49 27.92
N ASP A 537 -12.95 14.83 29.08
CA ASP A 537 -12.07 15.99 29.25
C ASP A 537 -10.77 15.81 28.45
N ALA A 538 -10.23 14.59 28.40
CA ALA A 538 -8.98 14.30 27.72
C ALA A 538 -9.10 14.17 26.19
N VAL A 539 -10.20 13.60 25.67
CA VAL A 539 -10.37 13.28 24.24
C VAL A 539 -11.45 14.12 23.56
N GLY A 540 -12.46 14.57 24.30
CA GLY A 540 -13.65 15.24 23.76
C GLY A 540 -14.78 14.28 23.42
N ALA A 541 -15.99 14.83 23.26
CA ALA A 541 -17.19 14.07 22.90
C ALA A 541 -17.33 13.83 21.37
N GLY A 542 -16.45 14.43 20.57
CA GLY A 542 -16.53 14.42 19.11
C GLY A 542 -17.43 15.52 18.54
N SER A 543 -17.36 15.73 17.23
CA SER A 543 -18.15 16.70 16.49
C SER A 543 -19.48 16.12 15.99
N SER A 544 -20.42 16.98 15.61
CA SER A 544 -21.66 16.58 14.94
C SER A 544 -21.41 16.06 13.53
N ASP A 545 -22.31 15.20 13.04
CA ASP A 545 -22.27 14.70 11.67
C ASP A 545 -22.42 15.82 10.62
N PRO A 546 -21.87 15.62 9.41
CA PRO A 546 -22.12 16.52 8.28
C PRO A 546 -23.62 16.59 7.98
N ALA A 547 -24.13 17.78 7.66
CA ALA A 547 -25.53 17.94 7.26
C ALA A 547 -25.82 17.11 5.99
N VAL A 548 -26.85 16.26 6.04
CA VAL A 548 -27.29 15.48 4.88
C VAL A 548 -27.86 16.45 3.84
N LYS A 549 -27.13 16.66 2.73
CA LYS A 549 -27.67 17.38 1.57
C LYS A 549 -28.79 16.54 0.95
N THR A 550 -30.03 16.81 1.37
CA THR A 550 -31.21 16.27 0.71
C THR A 550 -31.41 17.01 -0.61
N GLU A 551 -30.84 16.48 -1.69
CA GLU A 551 -31.29 16.88 -3.03
C GLU A 551 -32.74 16.43 -3.19
N ARG A 552 -33.68 17.32 -2.85
CA ARG A 552 -35.05 17.23 -3.34
C ARG A 552 -34.99 17.34 -4.86
N ARG A 553 -34.89 16.21 -5.56
CA ARG A 553 -35.25 16.11 -6.98
C ARG A 553 -36.76 16.38 -7.08
N GLY A 554 -37.10 17.66 -7.05
CA GLY A 554 -38.42 18.16 -7.42
C GLY A 554 -38.66 17.75 -8.86
N ARG A 555 -39.42 16.68 -9.05
CA ARG A 555 -39.93 16.25 -10.35
C ARG A 555 -40.99 17.27 -10.77
N THR A 556 -40.56 18.40 -11.31
CA THR A 556 -41.47 19.35 -11.95
C THR A 556 -41.96 18.71 -13.24
N VAL A 557 -43.14 18.09 -13.18
CA VAL A 557 -43.88 17.65 -14.35
C VAL A 557 -44.27 18.90 -15.15
N LYS A 558 -43.47 19.28 -16.14
CA LYS A 558 -43.91 20.21 -17.18
C LYS A 558 -44.87 19.45 -18.10
N LYS A 559 -46.17 19.70 -17.93
CA LYS A 559 -47.20 19.42 -18.93
C LYS A 559 -46.79 20.10 -20.24
N THR A 560 -46.62 19.31 -21.28
CA THR A 560 -46.57 19.77 -22.67
C THR A 560 -47.95 20.24 -23.08
N SER A 561 -48.12 21.53 -23.37
CA SER A 561 -49.22 22.03 -24.17
C SER A 561 -48.65 22.75 -25.39
N SER A 562 -49.03 22.23 -26.55
CA SER A 562 -48.87 22.75 -27.89
C SER A 562 -49.34 24.20 -28.04
N GLY A 563 -48.64 24.98 -28.86
CA GLY A 563 -49.07 26.29 -29.34
C GLY A 563 -48.03 26.92 -30.25
N SER A 564 -48.25 26.81 -31.55
CA SER A 564 -47.54 27.48 -32.64
C SER A 564 -47.78 29.00 -32.60
N GLU A 565 -46.76 29.81 -32.92
CA GLU A 565 -46.79 30.81 -34.01
C GLU A 565 -45.50 31.66 -34.09
N THR A 566 -44.97 31.68 -35.32
CA THR A 566 -44.28 32.75 -36.08
C THR A 566 -43.73 34.01 -35.37
N GLY A 567 -42.47 34.36 -35.68
CA GLY A 567 -41.92 35.69 -35.39
C GLY A 567 -40.45 35.87 -35.74
N VAL A 568 -40.19 36.43 -36.92
CA VAL A 568 -38.88 36.79 -37.49
C VAL A 568 -38.24 37.97 -36.72
N SER A 569 -36.92 37.93 -36.46
CA SER A 569 -35.91 38.92 -36.94
C SER A 569 -34.70 39.17 -36.00
N LYS A 570 -33.55 39.29 -36.67
CA LYS A 570 -32.37 40.17 -36.42
C LYS A 570 -31.28 39.77 -35.40
N SER A 571 -30.19 39.30 -36.01
CA SER A 571 -28.77 39.63 -35.79
C SER A 571 -28.41 40.73 -34.77
N ARG A 572 -27.37 40.48 -33.95
CA ARG A 572 -26.17 41.34 -33.87
C ARG A 572 -25.03 40.69 -33.07
N THR A 573 -23.95 40.42 -33.78
CA THR A 573 -22.56 40.31 -33.31
C THR A 573 -22.07 41.69 -32.85
N VAL A 574 -21.44 41.81 -31.67
CA VAL A 574 -20.43 42.85 -31.41
C VAL A 574 -19.37 42.34 -30.42
N SER A 575 -18.13 42.60 -30.81
CA SER A 575 -16.84 42.36 -30.16
C SER A 575 -16.48 43.45 -29.15
N ALA A 576 -15.69 43.05 -28.13
CA ALA A 576 -14.66 43.79 -27.37
C ALA A 576 -14.82 45.27 -27.02
N LYS A 577 -14.58 45.61 -25.74
CA LYS A 577 -13.55 46.61 -25.38
C LYS A 577 -13.10 46.57 -23.92
N LYS A 578 -11.78 46.66 -23.79
CA LYS A 578 -10.98 47.07 -22.62
C LYS A 578 -11.45 48.41 -22.04
N THR A 579 -11.38 48.53 -20.72
CA THR A 579 -10.92 49.75 -20.05
C THR A 579 -10.11 49.36 -18.81
N GLY A 580 -8.93 49.97 -18.69
CA GLY A 580 -8.12 49.92 -17.48
C GLY A 580 -7.97 51.34 -16.91
N THR A 581 -7.79 51.41 -15.60
CA THR A 581 -7.14 52.49 -14.81
C THR A 581 -6.83 51.80 -13.46
N GLY A 582 -5.70 51.95 -12.76
CA GLY A 582 -4.49 52.76 -12.89
C GLY A 582 -4.03 53.22 -11.50
N ARG A 583 -2.74 53.00 -11.19
CA ARG A 583 -1.89 53.56 -10.09
C ARG A 583 -2.02 52.91 -8.69
N SER A 584 -0.95 52.74 -7.91
CA SER A 584 0.38 53.39 -7.88
C SER A 584 1.49 52.45 -7.38
N ALA A 585 2.71 52.72 -7.84
CA ALA A 585 3.97 52.14 -7.38
C ALA A 585 4.82 53.24 -6.72
N SER A 586 5.67 52.87 -5.77
CA SER A 586 6.84 53.66 -5.36
C SER A 586 8.08 52.77 -5.37
N ALA A 587 9.20 53.35 -5.81
CA ALA A 587 10.47 52.70 -6.07
C ALA A 587 11.61 53.51 -5.42
N ALA A 588 12.69 52.84 -5.01
CA ALA A 588 14.08 53.30 -4.95
C ALA A 588 14.97 52.12 -4.50
N GLY A 589 16.16 51.82 -5.01
CA GLY A 589 16.98 52.46 -6.04
C GLY A 589 18.21 51.60 -6.42
N THR A 590 18.72 51.85 -7.63
CA THR A 590 20.14 51.97 -8.10
C THR A 590 21.25 51.13 -7.44
N SER A 591 22.24 50.55 -8.15
CA SER A 591 22.92 51.03 -9.37
C SER A 591 23.66 49.91 -10.13
N ALA A 592 23.94 50.18 -11.40
CA ALA A 592 24.80 49.41 -12.31
C ALA A 592 25.91 50.30 -12.86
N LYS A 593 27.07 49.71 -13.17
CA LYS A 593 28.09 50.07 -14.20
C LYS A 593 29.21 49.01 -14.06
N GLU A 594 29.85 48.45 -15.09
CA GLU A 594 30.21 49.00 -16.40
C GLU A 594 30.55 47.86 -17.39
N ARG A 595 30.41 48.14 -18.69
CA ARG A 595 30.65 47.25 -19.84
C ARG A 595 31.88 47.80 -20.59
N ALA A 596 32.75 46.95 -21.13
CA ALA A 596 33.00 46.81 -22.58
C ALA A 596 34.44 46.37 -22.99
N ARG A 597 34.47 45.34 -23.88
CA ARG A 597 35.26 45.22 -25.14
C ARG A 597 36.81 45.21 -25.05
N ARG A 598 37.57 44.30 -25.67
CA ARG A 598 37.69 44.02 -27.14
C ARG A 598 38.73 42.89 -27.42
N LYS A 599 38.50 42.15 -28.53
CA LYS A 599 39.46 41.61 -29.53
C LYS A 599 40.43 40.46 -29.20
N SER A 600 40.07 39.28 -29.73
CA SER A 600 40.81 38.51 -30.76
C SER A 600 42.32 38.76 -30.95
N ARG A 601 43.13 37.71 -30.74
CA ARG A 601 44.21 37.31 -31.67
C ARG A 601 44.64 35.86 -31.43
N SER A 602 44.89 35.20 -32.54
CA SER A 602 45.25 33.81 -32.75
C SER A 602 46.77 33.60 -32.80
N VAL A 603 47.18 32.34 -32.57
CA VAL A 603 48.44 31.69 -32.96
C VAL A 603 49.70 32.04 -32.16
N LYS A 604 50.20 31.07 -31.38
CA LYS A 604 51.52 30.45 -31.63
C LYS A 604 51.72 29.15 -30.85
N THR A 605 52.13 28.15 -31.61
CA THR A 605 52.70 26.84 -31.27
C THR A 605 54.09 26.94 -30.65
N GLU A 606 54.38 26.07 -29.68
CA GLU A 606 55.69 25.48 -29.29
C GLU A 606 55.31 24.43 -28.22
N LYS A 607 55.39 23.10 -28.38
CA LYS A 607 56.49 22.19 -28.74
C LYS A 607 57.76 22.42 -27.92
N THR A 608 57.86 21.71 -26.79
CA THR A 608 59.11 21.13 -26.28
C THR A 608 58.82 19.74 -25.69
N SER A 609 59.62 18.80 -26.16
CA SER A 609 59.75 17.39 -25.81
C SER A 609 60.74 17.17 -24.66
N GLU A 610 60.88 15.90 -24.26
CA GLU A 610 61.98 15.27 -23.49
C GLU A 610 61.94 15.44 -21.96
N ASP A 611 62.30 14.48 -21.11
CA ASP A 611 62.43 13.02 -21.17
C ASP A 611 62.80 12.59 -19.72
N ASN A 612 62.62 11.29 -19.41
CA ASN A 612 63.25 10.52 -18.32
C ASN A 612 62.79 10.72 -16.85
N ALA A 613 62.04 9.74 -16.33
CA ALA A 613 62.53 8.67 -15.43
C ALA A 613 61.36 7.92 -14.78
#